data_AF-A0A2H6NB62-F1
#
_entry.id   AF-A0A2H6NB62-F1
#
_cell.length_a   1.000
_cell.length_b   1.000
_cell.length_c   1.000
_cell.angle_alpha   90.00
_cell.angle_beta   90.00
_cell.angle_gamma   90.00
#
_symmetry.space_group_name_H-M   'P 1'
#
loop_
_entity.id
_entity.type
_entity.pdbx_description
1 polymer ?
#
loop_
_entity_poly.entity_id
_entity_poly.type
_entity_poly.pdbx_seq_one_letter_code
_entity_poly.pdbx_strand_id
1 'polypeptide(L)'
;GSWQLLQLKKKTPDDAEAICSSCTSLTTQQIVKILNLYTPVNEFEERVTVTFIRNIQAQLQERNDPPQLLLDFKFMFPVLFPFNPSSLTMDSIHIPASLNLEFLNRV
;
A
#
# COMPACT_ATOMS: atom_id res chain seq x y z
N GLY A 1 1.46 3.52 -6.96
CA GLY A 1 0.64 2.30 -7.03
C GLY A 1 -0.63 2.53 -7.82
N SER A 2 -1.79 2.56 -7.18
CA SER A 2 -3.12 2.59 -7.84
C SER A 2 -3.44 3.90 -8.60
N TRP A 3 -3.03 5.06 -8.08
CA TRP A 3 -3.29 6.35 -8.74
C TRP A 3 -2.62 6.50 -10.10
N GLN A 4 -1.43 5.94 -10.28
CA GLN A 4 -0.70 5.99 -11.55
C GLN A 4 -1.43 5.21 -12.65
N LEU A 5 -2.03 4.08 -12.29
CA LEU A 5 -2.78 3.22 -13.23
C LEU A 5 -4.01 3.93 -13.81
N LEU A 6 -4.64 4.82 -13.02
CA LEU A 6 -5.79 5.59 -13.46
C LEU A 6 -5.39 6.68 -14.49
N GLN A 7 -4.21 7.27 -14.36
CA GLN A 7 -3.73 8.38 -15.19
C GLN A 7 -3.06 7.94 -16.50
N LEU A 8 -2.63 6.68 -16.61
CA LEU A 8 -2.00 6.16 -17.82
C LEU A 8 -3.02 5.92 -18.93
N LYS A 9 -2.58 6.09 -20.19
CA LYS A 9 -3.31 5.64 -21.37
C LYS A 9 -3.43 4.11 -21.34
N LYS A 10 -4.49 3.56 -21.96
CA LYS A 10 -4.88 2.15 -21.84
C LYS A 10 -5.26 1.55 -23.21
N LYS A 11 -4.54 1.95 -24.27
CA LYS A 11 -4.92 1.66 -25.66
C LYS A 11 -3.86 0.86 -26.40
N THR A 12 -2.58 1.17 -26.22
CA THR A 12 -1.51 0.58 -27.03
C THR A 12 -0.78 -0.56 -26.30
N PRO A 13 -0.05 -1.43 -27.01
CA PRO A 13 0.85 -2.39 -26.37
C PRO A 13 1.88 -1.72 -25.44
N ASP A 14 2.39 -0.55 -25.82
CA ASP A 14 3.34 0.24 -25.01
C ASP A 14 2.69 0.73 -23.71
N ASP A 15 1.41 1.13 -23.76
CA ASP A 15 0.64 1.48 -22.57
C ASP A 15 0.54 0.27 -21.62
N ALA A 16 0.34 -0.93 -22.18
CA ALA A 16 0.27 -2.16 -21.39
C ALA A 16 1.60 -2.45 -20.70
N GLU A 17 2.72 -2.32 -21.42
CA GLU A 17 4.06 -2.49 -20.86
C GLU A 17 4.38 -1.45 -19.77
N ALA A 18 3.98 -0.19 -19.97
CA ALA A 18 4.13 0.87 -18.99
C ALA A 18 3.34 0.58 -17.70
N ILE A 19 2.12 0.05 -17.82
CA ILE A 19 1.30 -0.38 -16.66
C ILE A 19 1.98 -1.55 -15.94
N CYS A 20 2.43 -2.57 -16.67
CA CYS A 20 3.10 -3.74 -16.12
C CYS A 20 4.37 -3.38 -15.35
N SER A 21 5.16 -2.44 -15.89
CA SER A 21 6.41 -1.96 -15.30
C SER A 21 6.20 -1.01 -14.12
N SER A 22 5.17 -0.17 -14.17
CA SER A 22 4.92 0.83 -13.12
C SER A 22 4.14 0.26 -11.92
N CYS A 23 3.33 -0.78 -12.12
CA CYS A 23 2.44 -1.34 -11.11
C CYS A 23 3.06 -2.57 -10.42
N THR A 24 4.25 -2.42 -9.84
CA THR A 24 4.96 -3.50 -9.13
C THR A 24 4.38 -3.82 -7.75
N SER A 25 3.70 -2.86 -7.11
CA SER A 25 3.09 -3.04 -5.78
C SER A 25 1.65 -3.57 -5.81
N LEU A 26 1.08 -3.82 -7.00
CA LEU A 26 -0.26 -4.38 -7.17
C LEU A 26 -0.16 -5.79 -7.76
N THR A 27 -1.05 -6.68 -7.32
CA THR A 27 -1.17 -8.00 -7.93
C THR A 27 -1.83 -7.92 -9.30
N THR A 28 -1.56 -8.91 -10.15
CA THR A 28 -2.22 -9.06 -11.46
C THR A 28 -3.75 -8.99 -11.35
N GLN A 29 -4.35 -9.62 -10.33
CA GLN A 29 -5.80 -9.56 -10.12
C GLN A 29 -6.30 -8.15 -9.75
N GLN A 30 -5.55 -7.41 -8.94
CA GLN A 30 -5.89 -6.03 -8.59
C GLN A 30 -5.85 -5.12 -9.82
N ILE A 31 -4.81 -5.25 -10.65
CA ILE A 31 -4.67 -4.50 -11.91
C ILE A 31 -5.86 -4.78 -12.84
N VAL A 32 -6.17 -6.06 -13.08
CA VAL A 32 -7.30 -6.48 -13.92
C VAL A 32 -8.62 -5.95 -13.36
N LYS A 33 -8.82 -5.97 -12.04
CA LYS A 33 -10.05 -5.46 -11.42
C LYS A 33 -10.21 -3.95 -11.62
N ILE A 34 -9.13 -3.18 -11.46
CA ILE A 34 -9.12 -1.73 -11.69
C ILE A 34 -9.45 -1.42 -13.15
N LEU A 35 -8.83 -2.12 -14.11
CA LEU A 35 -9.10 -1.93 -15.54
C LEU A 35 -10.56 -2.26 -15.91
N ASN A 36 -11.15 -3.30 -15.32
CA ASN A 36 -12.55 -3.67 -15.55
C ASN A 36 -13.56 -2.65 -14.98
N LEU A 37 -13.24 -2.05 -13.83
CA LEU A 37 -14.08 -1.05 -13.15
C LEU A 37 -13.85 0.37 -13.68
N TYR A 38 -12.89 0.54 -14.59
CA TYR A 38 -12.55 1.84 -15.14
C TYR A 38 -13.75 2.46 -15.84
N THR A 39 -14.20 3.60 -15.32
CA THR A 39 -15.24 4.42 -15.94
C THR A 39 -14.55 5.65 -16.54
N PRO A 40 -14.62 5.84 -17.87
CA PRO A 40 -14.02 7.00 -18.52
C PRO A 40 -14.53 8.30 -17.91
N VAL A 41 -13.64 9.27 -17.67
CA VAL A 41 -14.01 10.53 -17.01
C VAL A 41 -14.51 11.58 -18.00
N ASN A 42 -14.12 11.49 -19.28
CA ASN A 42 -14.45 12.45 -20.33
C ASN A 42 -14.88 11.75 -21.64
N GLU A 43 -15.58 12.47 -22.52
CA GLU A 43 -16.06 11.95 -23.82
C GLU A 43 -14.94 11.50 -24.78
N PHE A 44 -13.72 11.98 -24.57
CA PHE A 44 -12.53 11.60 -25.36
C PHE A 44 -11.87 10.31 -24.87
N GLU A 45 -12.34 9.78 -23.75
CA GLU A 45 -11.78 8.59 -23.14
C GLU A 45 -12.69 7.39 -23.39
N GLU A 46 -12.08 6.32 -23.90
CA GLU A 46 -12.78 5.08 -24.20
C GLU A 46 -12.64 4.10 -23.05
N ARG A 47 -13.65 3.24 -22.91
CA ARG A 47 -13.60 2.14 -21.96
C ARG A 47 -12.46 1.19 -22.33
N VAL A 48 -11.79 0.65 -21.32
CA VAL A 48 -10.74 -0.36 -21.51
C VAL A 48 -11.34 -1.57 -22.23
N THR A 49 -10.69 -2.01 -23.30
CA THR A 49 -11.16 -3.15 -24.09
C THR A 49 -10.80 -4.48 -23.42
N VAL A 50 -11.62 -5.50 -23.66
CA VAL A 50 -11.33 -6.87 -23.16
C VAL A 50 -10.00 -7.39 -23.72
N THR A 51 -9.67 -7.04 -24.97
CA THR A 51 -8.41 -7.41 -25.62
C THR A 51 -7.21 -6.82 -24.88
N PHE A 52 -7.29 -5.55 -24.47
CA PHE A 52 -6.23 -4.91 -23.69
C PHE A 52 -6.03 -5.59 -22.33
N ILE A 53 -7.11 -5.93 -21.63
CA ILE A 53 -7.07 -6.65 -20.35
C ILE A 53 -6.40 -8.02 -20.52
N ARG A 54 -6.74 -8.76 -21.58
CA ARG A 54 -6.09 -10.06 -21.89
C ARG A 54 -4.60 -9.90 -22.18
N ASN A 55 -4.19 -8.84 -22.86
CA ASN A 55 -2.78 -8.56 -23.12
C ASN A 55 -2.00 -8.32 -21.81
N ILE A 56 -2.57 -7.52 -20.89
CA ILE A 56 -2.01 -7.32 -19.54
C ILE A 56 -1.89 -8.65 -18.79
N GLN A 57 -2.92 -9.50 -18.83
CA GLN A 57 -2.89 -10.81 -18.18
C GLN A 57 -1.78 -11.71 -18.74
N ALA A 58 -1.59 -11.71 -20.06
CA ALA A 58 -0.53 -12.49 -20.71
C ALA A 58 0.86 -11.97 -20.32
N GLN A 59 1.07 -10.66 -20.31
CA GLN A 59 2.35 -10.05 -19.93
C GLN A 59 2.71 -10.28 -18.45
N LEU A 60 1.71 -10.34 -17.57
CA LEU A 60 1.92 -10.53 -16.13
C LEU A 60 1.87 -12.00 -15.69
N GLN A 61 1.69 -12.95 -16.61
CA GLN A 61 1.52 -14.37 -16.30
C GLN A 61 2.71 -14.97 -15.53
N GLU A 62 3.93 -14.49 -15.80
CA GLU A 62 5.17 -14.94 -15.15
C GLU A 62 5.37 -14.33 -13.75
N ARG A 63 4.53 -13.38 -13.32
CA ARG A 63 4.60 -12.86 -11.95
C ARG A 63 4.03 -13.90 -11.01
N ASN A 64 4.84 -14.31 -10.04
CA ASN A 64 4.44 -15.22 -8.98
C ASN A 64 3.61 -14.48 -7.91
N ASP A 65 2.60 -13.74 -8.37
CA ASP A 65 1.73 -12.92 -7.53
C ASP A 65 0.78 -13.81 -6.72
N PRO A 66 0.52 -13.49 -5.45
CA PRO A 66 -0.50 -14.19 -4.68
C PRO A 66 -1.88 -13.98 -5.34
N PRO A 67 -2.78 -15.00 -5.29
CA PRO A 67 -4.10 -14.94 -5.92
C PRO A 67 -5.09 -14.02 -5.19
N GLN A 68 -4.62 -13.21 -4.23
CA GLN A 68 -5.47 -12.37 -3.40
C GLN A 68 -5.76 -11.02 -4.08
N LEU A 69 -7.04 -10.66 -4.09
CA LEU A 69 -7.51 -9.37 -4.60
C LEU A 69 -7.48 -8.28 -3.52
N LEU A 70 -7.88 -8.62 -2.30
CA LEU A 70 -7.98 -7.69 -1.20
C LEU A 70 -6.67 -7.63 -0.41
N LEU A 71 -6.36 -6.44 0.10
CA LEU A 71 -5.30 -6.28 1.09
C LEU A 71 -5.78 -6.81 2.44
N ASP A 72 -4.88 -7.44 3.19
CA ASP A 72 -5.16 -7.79 4.57
C ASP A 72 -5.05 -6.53 5.45
N PHE A 73 -6.19 -5.91 5.73
CA PHE A 73 -6.27 -4.73 6.60
C PHE A 73 -5.99 -5.04 8.08
N LYS A 74 -5.91 -6.32 8.46
CA LYS A 74 -5.52 -6.76 9.80
C LYS A 74 -4.04 -7.09 9.88
N PHE A 75 -3.31 -7.03 8.76
CA PHE A 75 -1.88 -7.27 8.76
C PHE A 75 -1.18 -6.25 9.66
N MET A 76 -0.38 -6.76 10.60
CA MET A 76 0.44 -5.96 11.49
C MET A 76 1.91 -6.23 11.18
N PHE A 77 2.65 -5.17 10.84
CA PHE A 77 4.10 -5.28 10.73
C PHE A 77 4.68 -5.65 12.11
N PRO A 78 5.68 -6.56 12.16
CA PRO A 78 6.35 -6.89 13.41
C PRO A 78 6.92 -5.63 14.08
N VAL A 79 6.55 -5.39 15.34
CA VAL A 79 7.09 -4.27 16.11
C VAL A 79 8.48 -4.65 16.63
N LEU A 80 9.43 -3.74 16.45
CA LEU A 80 10.76 -3.83 17.03
C LEU A 80 10.90 -2.78 18.13
N PHE A 81 11.51 -3.18 19.25
CA PHE A 81 11.83 -2.27 20.35
C PHE A 81 13.35 -2.10 20.43
N PRO A 82 13.95 -1.29 19.54
CA PRO A 82 15.39 -1.04 19.59
C PRO A 82 15.73 -0.29 20.88
N PHE A 83 16.98 -0.46 21.33
CA PHE A 83 17.50 0.33 22.43
C PHE A 83 17.46 1.83 22.06
N ASN A 84 16.76 2.62 22.86
CA ASN A 84 16.66 4.07 22.69
C ASN A 84 17.03 4.74 24.02
N PRO A 85 18.28 5.23 24.19
CA PRO A 85 18.73 5.81 25.44
C PRO A 85 18.00 7.13 25.73
N SER A 86 17.59 7.34 26.97
CA SER A 86 17.08 8.63 27.43
C SER A 86 18.21 9.52 27.93
N SER A 87 18.13 10.83 27.69
CA SER A 87 18.98 11.84 28.35
C SER A 87 18.53 12.18 29.77
N LEU A 88 17.43 11.58 30.23
CA LEU A 88 16.87 11.78 31.55
C LEU A 88 17.78 11.16 32.62
N THR A 89 18.18 11.96 33.59
CA THR A 89 18.87 11.47 34.78
C THR A 89 17.84 11.10 35.83
N MET A 90 18.08 10.01 36.57
CA MET A 90 17.18 9.55 37.63
C MET A 90 16.92 10.64 38.67
N ASP A 91 17.92 11.51 38.88
CA ASP A 91 17.83 12.58 39.86
C ASP A 91 16.81 13.68 39.50
N SER A 92 16.49 13.82 38.21
CA SER A 92 15.56 14.83 37.71
C SER A 92 14.10 14.39 37.79
N ILE A 93 13.82 13.15 38.17
CA ILE A 93 12.47 12.57 38.15
C ILE A 93 11.72 12.89 39.45
N HIS A 94 10.61 13.62 39.33
CA HIS A 94 9.69 13.90 40.44
C HIS A 94 8.31 13.29 40.19
N ILE A 95 7.72 12.68 41.22
CA ILE A 95 6.38 12.09 41.15
C ILE A 95 5.35 13.20 41.46
N PRO A 96 4.43 13.54 40.54
CA PRO A 96 3.40 14.53 40.81
C PRO A 96 2.37 14.03 41.83
N ALA A 97 1.92 14.91 42.73
CA ALA A 97 0.98 14.59 43.81
C ALA A 97 -0.37 14.06 43.31
N SER A 98 -0.79 14.45 42.10
CA SER A 98 -2.02 13.97 41.47
C SER A 98 -2.05 12.46 41.20
N LEU A 99 -0.90 11.77 41.26
CA LEU A 99 -0.83 10.32 41.14
C LEU A 99 -1.17 9.58 42.44
N ASN A 100 -1.32 10.29 43.57
CA ASN A 100 -1.63 9.73 44.90
C ASN A 100 -0.67 8.59 45.33
N LEU A 101 0.61 8.72 44.98
CA LEU A 101 1.68 7.75 45.29
C LEU A 101 2.47 8.17 46.55
N GLU A 102 1.81 8.76 47.53
CA GLU A 102 2.44 9.32 48.74
C GLU A 102 3.10 8.27 49.64
N PHE A 103 2.78 6.99 49.42
CA PHE A 103 3.41 5.85 50.11
C PHE A 103 4.81 5.51 49.57
N LEU A 104 5.22 6.06 48.42
CA LEU A 104 6.54 5.83 47.83
C LEU A 104 7.56 6.84 48.34
N ASN A 105 8.73 6.36 48.75
CA ASN A 105 9.88 7.19 49.12
C ASN A 105 10.94 7.11 48.03
N ARG A 106 11.48 8.26 47.61
CA ARG A 106 12.63 8.33 46.71
C ARG A 106 13.92 8.04 47.51
N VAL A 107 14.78 7.19 46.97
CA VAL A 107 16.07 6.77 47.56
C VAL A 107 17.21 7.18 46.64
#